data_AF-A0A0F9VT03-F1
#
_entry.id   AF-A0A0F9VT03-F1
#
_cell.length_a   1.000
_cell.length_b   1.000
_cell.length_c   1.000
_cell.angle_alpha   90.00
_cell.angle_beta   90.00
_cell.angle_gamma   90.00
#
_symmetry.space_group_name_H-M   'P 1'
#
loop_
_entity.id
_entity.type
_entity.pdbx_description
1 polymer ?
#
loop_
_entity_poly.entity_id
_entity_poly.type
_entity_poly.pdbx_seq_one_letter_code
_entity_poly.pdbx_strand_id
1 'polypeptide(L)'
;MRNHIRSDAAIPFGRNAVHHIPWVAGCSSGSGVFWASTTPCKMNLSPFSLGMDVLRCKTPDMVTKEILMYLIAYNAIRLLMNNAGKSANVARRQISFKASVQALRQWEPALSRQDVNSKERRRLMAALYEAIIGNLLIERPGRQEPRYVKRRPKPYGLLTTHRHEMIEVPHRNRYRAKAA
;
A
#
# COMPACT_ATOMS: atom_id res chain seq x y z
N MET A 1 13.56 12.53 71.27
CA MET A 1 12.19 12.41 70.73
C MET A 1 12.22 11.21 69.77
N ARG A 2 11.90 9.96 70.17
CA ARG A 2 10.54 9.37 70.35
C ARG A 2 9.60 9.85 69.24
N ASN A 3 8.98 9.03 68.38
CA ASN A 3 8.64 7.59 68.36
C ASN A 3 8.44 7.19 66.86
N HIS A 4 8.85 6.00 66.38
CA HIS A 4 8.10 4.72 66.44
C HIS A 4 6.79 4.78 65.62
N ILE A 5 6.60 4.07 64.50
CA ILE A 5 6.18 2.64 64.36
C ILE A 5 5.89 2.45 62.84
N ARG A 6 6.53 1.53 62.09
CA ARG A 6 6.29 0.07 61.94
C ARG A 6 5.29 -0.28 60.82
N SER A 7 5.61 -1.37 60.11
CA SER A 7 4.71 -2.37 59.48
C SER A 7 4.47 -2.28 57.96
N ASP A 8 5.19 -3.14 57.23
CA ASP A 8 4.67 -4.25 56.44
C ASP A 8 3.23 -4.14 55.90
N ALA A 9 3.10 -4.18 54.57
CA ALA A 9 2.02 -4.90 53.90
C ALA A 9 2.39 -5.20 52.44
N ALA A 10 2.50 -6.49 52.15
CA ALA A 10 2.60 -7.04 50.82
C ALA A 10 1.21 -7.14 50.15
N ILE A 11 1.21 -7.20 48.80
CA ILE A 11 0.18 -7.83 47.91
C ILE A 11 -1.09 -6.95 47.63
N PRO A 12 -1.77 -7.03 46.46
CA PRO A 12 -1.52 -7.78 45.20
C PRO A 12 -1.47 -6.94 43.91
N PHE A 13 -0.65 -7.36 42.95
CA PHE A 13 -0.96 -7.20 41.53
C PHE A 13 -2.15 -8.10 41.18
N GLY A 14 -3.36 -7.53 41.25
CA GLY A 14 -4.62 -8.16 40.89
C GLY A 14 -5.13 -7.65 39.55
N ARG A 15 -4.94 -8.48 38.51
CA ARG A 15 -5.92 -8.88 37.48
C ARG A 15 -7.02 -7.89 37.02
N ASN A 16 -7.12 -7.82 35.69
CA ASN A 16 -8.35 -7.77 34.87
C ASN A 16 -8.91 -6.40 34.44
N ALA A 17 -8.59 -6.01 33.20
CA ALA A 17 -9.54 -5.43 32.26
C ALA A 17 -9.09 -5.68 30.81
N VAL A 18 -8.88 -6.95 30.46
CA VAL A 18 -8.88 -7.37 29.06
C VAL A 18 -10.34 -7.33 28.62
N HIS A 19 -10.75 -6.21 28.02
CA HIS A 19 -12.01 -6.19 27.29
C HIS A 19 -11.83 -7.04 26.03
N HIS A 20 -12.38 -8.26 26.16
CA HIS A 20 -12.73 -9.21 25.13
C HIS A 20 -13.09 -8.55 23.80
N ILE A 21 -12.19 -8.70 22.82
CA ILE A 21 -12.61 -8.87 21.42
C ILE A 21 -12.82 -10.39 21.28
N PRO A 22 -14.02 -10.88 20.97
CA PRO A 22 -14.31 -12.30 20.99
C PRO A 22 -13.53 -13.02 19.87
N TRP A 23 -12.51 -13.76 20.28
CA TRP A 23 -11.95 -14.87 19.52
C TRP A 23 -12.96 -16.02 19.55
N VAL A 24 -13.44 -16.41 18.37
CA VAL A 24 -14.25 -17.61 18.18
C VAL A 24 -13.30 -18.81 18.08
N ALA A 25 -13.37 -19.71 19.07
CA ALA A 25 -12.91 -21.09 18.99
C ALA A 25 -14.12 -21.96 19.37
N GLY A 26 -14.42 -23.11 18.81
CA GLY A 26 -13.86 -23.95 17.75
C GLY A 26 -14.83 -25.15 17.67
N CYS A 27 -15.05 -25.71 16.48
CA CYS A 27 -15.79 -26.97 16.34
C CYS A 27 -14.85 -28.00 15.72
N SER A 28 -14.52 -29.01 16.51
CA SER A 28 -13.70 -30.17 16.17
C SER A 28 -14.54 -31.28 15.54
N SER A 29 -13.89 -32.03 14.65
CA SER A 29 -14.25 -33.35 14.09
C SER A 29 -15.42 -33.43 13.11
N GLY A 30 -15.11 -33.87 11.88
CA GLY A 30 -16.09 -34.26 10.88
C GLY A 30 -15.59 -34.04 9.46
N SER A 31 -14.99 -35.08 8.89
CA SER A 31 -14.94 -35.40 7.46
C SER A 31 -15.39 -34.34 6.45
N GLY A 32 -14.50 -34.05 5.49
CA GLY A 32 -14.91 -33.64 4.14
C GLY A 32 -14.58 -32.19 3.78
N VAL A 33 -13.86 -32.06 2.67
CA VAL A 33 -13.74 -30.87 1.82
C VAL A 33 -13.11 -29.62 2.44
N PHE A 34 -11.79 -29.71 2.66
CA PHE A 34 -10.92 -28.58 2.97
C PHE A 34 -10.64 -27.74 1.70
N TRP A 35 -11.33 -26.59 1.59
CA TRP A 35 -11.01 -25.37 0.83
C TRP A 35 -10.79 -25.46 -0.69
N ALA A 36 -11.91 -25.42 -1.42
CA ALA A 36 -11.98 -24.78 -2.74
C ALA A 36 -12.76 -23.46 -2.61
N SER A 37 -12.17 -22.45 -1.96
CA SER A 37 -12.55 -21.05 -2.19
C SER A 37 -11.37 -20.30 -2.76
N THR A 38 -10.96 -20.77 -3.94
CA THR A 38 -10.24 -19.94 -4.91
C THR A 38 -11.21 -18.87 -5.39
N THR A 39 -11.43 -17.81 -4.62
CA THR A 39 -11.64 -16.52 -5.26
C THR A 39 -10.26 -16.07 -5.69
N PRO A 40 -9.90 -16.17 -6.99
CA PRO A 40 -8.77 -15.42 -7.45
C PRO A 40 -9.21 -13.96 -7.30
N CYS A 41 -8.75 -13.31 -6.24
CA CYS A 41 -8.50 -11.88 -6.26
C CYS A 41 -7.55 -11.67 -7.43
N LYS A 42 -8.10 -11.57 -8.65
CA LYS A 42 -7.41 -11.02 -9.81
C LYS A 42 -7.15 -9.58 -9.41
N MET A 43 -6.07 -9.37 -8.67
CA MET A 43 -5.36 -8.11 -8.68
C MET A 43 -4.89 -7.97 -10.11
N ASN A 44 -5.75 -7.44 -10.97
CA ASN A 44 -5.36 -6.87 -12.24
C ASN A 44 -4.31 -5.82 -11.88
N LEU A 45 -3.04 -6.20 -12.00
CA LEU A 45 -1.93 -5.26 -11.94
C LEU A 45 -2.02 -4.41 -13.20
N SER A 46 -2.91 -3.41 -13.18
CA SER A 46 -2.88 -2.34 -14.15
C SER A 46 -1.64 -1.48 -13.88
N PRO A 47 -0.93 -1.04 -14.94
CA PRO A 47 0.32 -0.29 -14.84
C PRO A 47 0.15 1.15 -14.34
N PHE A 48 -1.09 1.63 -14.16
CA PHE A 48 -1.38 2.94 -13.56
C PHE A 48 -2.48 2.82 -12.51
N SER A 49 -2.12 3.02 -11.25
CA SER A 49 -3.01 2.86 -10.09
C SER A 49 -4.25 3.78 -10.11
N LEU A 50 -4.25 4.82 -10.96
CA LEU A 50 -5.36 5.77 -11.13
C LEU A 50 -6.21 5.54 -12.39
N GLY A 51 -5.82 4.63 -13.28
CA GLY A 51 -6.58 4.35 -14.51
C GLY A 51 -6.51 5.45 -15.58
N MET A 52 -5.43 6.23 -15.63
CA MET A 52 -5.23 7.33 -16.58
C MET A 52 -4.81 6.89 -18.00
N ASP A 53 -4.82 5.59 -18.29
CA ASP A 53 -4.33 5.02 -19.56
C ASP A 53 -5.33 5.21 -20.72
N VAL A 54 -6.62 5.23 -20.40
CA VAL A 54 -7.71 5.42 -21.37
C VAL A 54 -8.62 6.52 -20.86
N LEU A 55 -8.53 7.69 -21.49
CA LEU A 55 -9.44 8.81 -21.25
C LEU A 55 -10.79 8.52 -21.91
N ARG A 56 -11.89 8.77 -21.18
CA ARG A 56 -13.24 8.44 -21.66
C ARG A 56 -13.87 9.57 -22.46
N CYS A 57 -13.44 10.80 -22.22
CA CYS A 57 -13.98 11.98 -22.86
C CYS A 57 -13.50 12.10 -24.32
N LYS A 58 -14.39 12.54 -25.21
CA LYS A 58 -14.12 12.65 -26.66
C LYS A 58 -13.84 14.08 -27.13
N THR A 59 -14.32 15.08 -26.41
CA THR A 59 -14.13 16.49 -26.76
C THR A 59 -12.89 17.05 -26.04
N PRO A 60 -12.12 17.94 -26.69
CA PRO A 60 -10.86 18.45 -26.13
C PRO A 60 -11.04 19.17 -24.79
N ASP A 61 -12.12 19.93 -24.63
CA ASP A 61 -12.44 20.65 -23.39
C ASP A 61 -12.72 19.68 -22.23
N MET A 62 -13.43 18.58 -22.50
CA MET A 62 -13.74 17.56 -21.49
C MET A 62 -12.53 16.70 -21.14
N VAL A 63 -11.68 16.39 -22.13
CA VAL A 63 -10.39 15.72 -21.91
C VAL A 63 -9.51 16.54 -20.97
N THR A 64 -9.47 17.86 -21.16
CA THR A 64 -8.71 18.76 -20.26
C THR A 64 -9.22 18.68 -18.82
N LYS A 65 -10.54 18.68 -18.63
CA LYS A 65 -11.16 18.51 -17.30
C LYS A 65 -10.87 17.13 -16.70
N GLU A 66 -10.91 16.08 -17.50
CA GLU A 66 -10.60 14.70 -17.07
C GLU A 66 -9.15 14.61 -16.56
N ILE A 67 -8.19 15.18 -17.29
CA ILE A 67 -6.78 15.25 -16.87
C ILE A 67 -6.61 16.06 -15.59
N LEU A 68 -7.27 17.21 -15.47
CA LEU A 68 -7.23 18.05 -14.27
C LEU A 68 -7.78 17.31 -13.04
N MET A 69 -8.87 16.56 -13.20
CA MET A 69 -9.42 15.75 -12.13
C MET A 69 -8.39 14.71 -11.67
N TYR A 70 -7.77 13.98 -12.61
CA TYR A 70 -6.73 13.02 -12.27
C TYR A 70 -5.55 13.65 -11.53
N LEU A 71 -5.13 14.86 -11.90
CA LEU A 71 -4.07 15.61 -11.21
C LEU A 71 -4.46 15.96 -9.76
N ILE A 72 -5.69 16.42 -9.55
CA ILE A 72 -6.22 16.70 -8.20
C ILE A 72 -6.23 15.41 -7.36
N ALA A 73 -6.76 14.31 -7.90
CA ALA A 73 -6.78 13.03 -7.20
C ALA A 73 -5.37 12.54 -6.84
N TYR A 74 -4.42 12.62 -7.78
CA TYR A 74 -3.02 12.26 -7.54
C TYR A 74 -2.40 13.09 -6.41
N ASN A 75 -2.59 14.41 -6.43
CA ASN A 75 -2.06 15.31 -5.41
C ASN A 75 -2.70 15.06 -4.03
N ALA A 76 -4.00 14.78 -3.98
CA ALA A 76 -4.69 14.42 -2.74
C ALA A 76 -4.11 13.13 -2.11
N ILE A 77 -3.88 12.09 -2.93
CA ILE A 77 -3.25 10.85 -2.44
C ILE A 77 -1.80 11.11 -2.01
N ARG A 78 -1.04 11.95 -2.71
CA ARG A 78 0.32 12.33 -2.30
C ARG A 78 0.33 13.09 -0.97
N LEU A 79 -0.65 13.94 -0.72
CA LEU A 79 -0.83 14.62 0.56
C LEU A 79 -1.17 13.62 1.66
N LEU A 80 -2.08 12.67 1.40
CA LEU A 80 -2.44 11.60 2.32
C LEU A 80 -1.21 10.78 2.73
N MET A 81 -0.40 10.35 1.75
CA MET A 81 0.86 9.64 2.00
C MET A 81 1.84 10.49 2.82
N ASN A 82 1.93 11.80 2.55
CA ASN A 82 2.82 12.69 3.28
C ASN A 82 2.41 12.83 4.76
N ASN A 83 1.11 12.91 5.03
CA ASN A 83 0.59 13.01 6.39
C ASN A 83 0.79 11.70 7.17
N ALA A 84 0.55 10.55 6.53
CA ALA A 84 0.85 9.24 7.11
C ALA A 84 2.37 9.06 7.37
N GLY A 85 3.21 9.50 6.44
CA GLY A 85 4.67 9.45 6.62
C GLY A 85 5.15 10.33 7.78
N LYS A 86 4.55 11.51 7.95
CA LYS A 86 4.85 12.40 9.07
C LYS A 86 4.45 11.81 10.43
N SER A 87 3.34 11.07 10.52
CA SER A 87 2.89 10.49 11.78
C SER A 87 3.79 9.36 12.29
N ALA A 88 4.43 8.60 11.38
CA ALA A 88 5.31 7.48 11.72
C ALA A 88 6.80 7.71 11.44
N ASN A 89 7.20 8.95 11.10
CA ASN A 89 8.57 9.30 10.70
C ASN A 89 9.14 8.41 9.57
N VAL A 90 8.29 8.03 8.61
CA VAL A 90 8.66 7.18 7.48
C VAL A 90 8.88 8.05 6.23
N ALA A 91 9.95 7.75 5.48
CA ALA A 91 10.21 8.43 4.22
C ALA A 91 9.08 8.18 3.21
N ARG A 92 8.56 9.23 2.57
CA ARG A 92 7.49 9.14 1.56
C ARG A 92 7.79 8.13 0.44
N ARG A 93 9.07 7.92 0.12
CA ARG A 93 9.53 6.96 -0.90
C ARG A 93 9.27 5.50 -0.52
N GLN A 94 9.20 5.19 0.77
CA GLN A 94 8.92 3.85 1.28
C GLN A 94 7.42 3.54 1.28
N ILE A 95 6.55 4.55 1.15
CA ILE A 95 5.11 4.32 1.12
C ILE A 95 4.68 3.95 -0.32
N SER A 96 4.02 2.79 -0.47
CA SER A 96 3.51 2.35 -1.77
C SER A 96 2.28 3.16 -2.18
N PHE A 97 2.39 3.92 -3.29
CA PHE A 97 1.26 4.68 -3.83
C PHE A 97 0.05 3.79 -4.14
N LYS A 98 0.27 2.59 -4.68
CA LYS A 98 -0.80 1.63 -5.00
C LYS A 98 -1.50 1.14 -3.73
N ALA A 99 -0.72 0.82 -2.69
CA ALA A 99 -1.28 0.39 -1.42
C ALA A 99 -2.11 1.52 -0.77
N SER A 100 -1.65 2.77 -0.85
CA SER A 100 -2.41 3.93 -0.36
C SER A 100 -3.76 4.11 -1.07
N VAL A 101 -3.80 3.94 -2.40
CA VAL A 101 -5.06 3.97 -3.16
C VAL A 101 -6.00 2.84 -2.74
N GLN A 102 -5.47 1.63 -2.58
CA GLN A 102 -6.27 0.48 -2.15
C GLN A 102 -6.83 0.66 -0.74
N ALA A 103 -6.00 1.12 0.20
CA ALA A 103 -6.44 1.45 1.55
C ALA A 103 -7.53 2.53 1.53
N LEU A 104 -7.34 3.60 0.77
CA LEU A 104 -8.36 4.65 0.66
C LEU A 104 -9.69 4.11 0.13
N ARG A 105 -9.68 3.25 -0.89
CA ARG A 105 -10.90 2.62 -1.43
C ARG A 105 -11.59 1.70 -0.43
N GLN A 106 -10.83 0.98 0.39
CA GLN A 106 -11.39 0.11 1.42
C GLN A 106 -12.03 0.90 2.56
N TRP A 107 -11.47 2.07 2.90
CA TRP A 107 -11.94 2.92 3.99
C TRP A 107 -12.97 3.96 3.56
N GLU A 108 -13.16 4.18 2.26
CA GLU A 108 -14.13 5.13 1.70
C GLU A 108 -15.57 4.93 2.25
N PRO A 109 -16.11 3.70 2.34
CA PRO A 109 -17.46 3.50 2.88
C PRO A 109 -17.58 3.85 4.37
N ALA A 110 -16.49 3.78 5.13
CA ALA A 110 -16.48 4.17 6.54
C ALA A 110 -16.36 5.69 6.70
N LEU A 111 -15.67 6.35 5.78
CA LEU A 111 -15.45 7.80 5.79
C LEU A 111 -16.61 8.60 5.20
N SER A 112 -17.39 8.01 4.29
CA SER A 112 -18.53 8.66 3.64
C SER A 112 -19.82 8.63 4.48
N ARG A 113 -19.79 8.02 5.67
CA ARG A 113 -20.92 7.94 6.58
C ARG A 113 -21.26 9.32 7.15
N GLN A 114 -22.52 9.73 7.04
CA GLN A 114 -23.00 11.06 7.45
C GLN A 114 -23.16 11.22 8.97
N ASP A 115 -23.28 10.12 9.71
CA ASP A 115 -23.49 10.05 11.17
C ASP A 115 -22.17 10.10 11.98
N VAL A 116 -21.04 10.28 11.32
CA VAL A 116 -19.72 10.22 11.98
C VAL A 116 -19.39 11.53 12.68
N ASN A 117 -19.34 11.49 14.00
CA ASN A 117 -18.85 12.62 14.81
C ASN A 117 -17.39 12.96 14.47
N SER A 118 -17.01 14.23 14.60
CA SER A 118 -15.64 14.75 14.41
C SER A 118 -14.55 13.95 15.13
N LYS A 119 -14.84 13.41 16.32
CA LYS A 119 -13.92 12.54 17.09
C LYS A 119 -13.72 11.19 16.41
N GLU A 120 -14.80 10.59 15.93
CA GLU A 120 -14.77 9.30 15.25
C GLU A 120 -14.11 9.42 13.87
N ARG A 121 -14.37 10.51 13.14
CA ARG A 121 -13.66 10.81 11.89
C ARG A 121 -12.15 10.89 12.08
N ARG A 122 -11.68 11.50 13.18
CA ARG A 122 -10.24 11.54 13.52
C ARG A 122 -9.68 10.15 13.80
N ARG A 123 -10.43 9.28 14.47
CA ARG A 123 -10.02 7.88 14.72
C ARG A 123 -9.93 7.08 13.43
N LEU A 124 -10.93 7.18 12.55
CA LEU A 124 -10.92 6.53 11.24
C LEU A 124 -9.74 7.01 10.39
N MET A 125 -9.44 8.32 10.40
CA MET A 125 -8.27 8.88 9.72
C MET A 125 -6.96 8.34 10.28
N ALA A 126 -6.83 8.26 11.61
CA ALA A 126 -5.66 7.67 12.24
C ALA A 126 -5.48 6.19 11.86
N ALA A 127 -6.57 5.41 11.87
CA ALA A 127 -6.54 4.01 11.48
C ALA A 127 -6.22 3.82 9.98
N LEU A 128 -6.68 4.72 9.11
CA LEU A 128 -6.27 4.75 7.71
C LEU A 128 -4.76 5.01 7.57
N TYR A 129 -4.19 5.92 8.35
CA TYR A 129 -2.73 6.15 8.34
C TYR A 129 -1.97 4.91 8.77
N GLU A 130 -2.38 4.24 9.86
CA GLU A 130 -1.78 2.98 10.31
C GLU A 130 -1.84 1.90 9.22
N ALA A 131 -2.98 1.76 8.52
CA ALA A 131 -3.11 0.81 7.42
C ALA A 131 -2.17 1.13 6.24
N ILE A 132 -1.91 2.41 5.97
CA ILE A 132 -0.95 2.84 4.93
C ILE A 132 0.48 2.54 5.37
N ILE A 133 0.82 2.84 6.63
CA ILE A 133 2.15 2.60 7.21
C ILE A 133 2.42 1.09 7.32
N GLY A 134 1.42 0.24 7.56
CA GLY A 134 1.61 -1.21 7.58
C GLY A 134 2.04 -1.81 6.24
N ASN A 135 1.92 -1.07 5.12
CA ASN A 135 2.21 -1.52 3.77
C ASN A 135 3.41 -0.80 3.13
N LEU A 136 4.54 -0.70 3.86
CA LEU A 136 5.77 -0.13 3.31
C LEU A 136 6.40 -1.01 2.23
N LEU A 137 7.02 -0.34 1.28
CA LEU A 137 7.91 -0.93 0.30
C LEU A 137 9.20 -1.35 0.99
N ILE A 138 9.49 -2.64 0.92
CA ILE A 138 10.78 -3.19 1.32
C ILE A 138 11.85 -2.69 0.34
N GLU A 139 12.87 -2.01 0.84
CA GLU A 139 14.04 -1.64 0.05
C GLU A 139 14.78 -2.92 -0.40
N ARG A 140 14.97 -3.08 -1.71
CA ARG A 140 15.75 -4.18 -2.31
C ARG A 140 16.97 -3.59 -3.01
N PRO A 141 18.04 -3.26 -2.26
CA PRO A 141 19.27 -2.73 -2.86
C PRO A 141 19.82 -3.74 -3.88
N GLY A 142 20.34 -3.25 -5.00
CA GLY A 142 20.86 -4.09 -6.09
C GLY A 142 19.83 -4.63 -7.08
N ARG A 143 18.55 -4.25 -6.97
CA ARG A 143 17.56 -4.58 -8.01
C ARG A 143 17.79 -3.72 -9.26
N GLN A 144 18.27 -4.36 -10.32
CA GLN A 144 18.25 -3.81 -11.69
C GLN A 144 17.14 -4.51 -12.48
N GLU A 145 16.20 -3.74 -13.04
CA GLU A 145 15.11 -4.23 -13.89
C GLU A 145 15.27 -3.76 -15.33
N PRO A 146 16.22 -4.32 -16.08
CA PRO A 146 16.43 -3.93 -17.45
C PRO A 146 15.15 -4.22 -18.27
N ARG A 147 14.64 -3.24 -19.04
CA ARG A 147 13.43 -3.31 -19.89
C ARG A 147 13.65 -4.21 -21.12
N TYR A 148 13.81 -5.49 -20.84
CA TYR A 148 14.02 -6.54 -21.82
C TYR A 148 13.04 -7.67 -21.58
N VAL A 149 12.63 -8.32 -22.65
CA VAL A 149 11.63 -9.38 -22.62
C VAL A 149 12.35 -10.72 -22.70
N LYS A 150 11.96 -11.66 -21.82
CA LYS A 150 12.52 -13.03 -21.85
C LYS A 150 12.02 -13.82 -23.06
N ARG A 151 10.71 -13.79 -23.36
CA ARG A 151 10.06 -14.39 -24.56
C ARG A 151 8.71 -13.67 -24.88
N ARG A 152 8.23 -13.76 -26.15
CA ARG A 152 7.13 -13.01 -26.86
C ARG A 152 7.55 -11.64 -27.44
N PRO A 153 7.22 -11.28 -28.71
CA PRO A 153 7.68 -10.05 -29.33
C PRO A 153 6.82 -8.87 -28.88
N LYS A 154 7.21 -8.26 -27.76
CA LYS A 154 7.01 -6.81 -27.59
C LYS A 154 8.24 -6.11 -28.21
N PRO A 155 8.18 -4.82 -28.58
CA PRO A 155 9.32 -4.09 -29.17
C PRO A 155 10.41 -3.77 -28.12
N TYR A 156 10.81 -4.76 -27.32
CA TYR A 156 11.92 -4.71 -26.38
C TYR A 156 13.03 -5.67 -26.84
N GLY A 157 14.26 -5.44 -26.39
CA GLY A 157 15.35 -6.38 -26.64
C GLY A 157 15.11 -7.71 -25.92
N LEU A 158 15.79 -8.76 -26.38
CA LEU A 158 15.82 -10.02 -25.66
C LEU A 158 16.76 -9.91 -24.46
N LEU A 159 16.35 -10.47 -23.32
CA LEU A 159 17.23 -10.61 -22.16
C LEU A 159 18.14 -11.82 -22.36
N THR A 160 19.33 -11.58 -22.92
CA THR A 160 20.31 -12.63 -23.26
C THR A 160 21.26 -12.97 -22.11
N THR A 161 21.57 -12.01 -21.24
CA THR A 161 22.43 -12.20 -20.07
C THR A 161 21.66 -12.10 -18.74
N HIS A 162 22.33 -12.41 -17.64
CA HIS A 162 21.74 -12.29 -16.31
C HIS A 162 21.44 -10.81 -15.97
N ARG A 163 20.39 -10.58 -15.17
CA ARG A 163 19.80 -9.23 -14.98
C ARG A 163 20.76 -8.20 -14.39
N HIS A 164 21.70 -8.63 -13.55
CA HIS A 164 22.69 -7.73 -12.94
C HIS A 164 23.87 -7.39 -13.86
N GLU A 165 24.01 -8.08 -15.00
CA GLU A 165 25.08 -7.84 -15.99
C GLU A 165 24.54 -7.09 -17.22
N MET A 166 23.22 -7.16 -17.46
CA MET A 166 22.59 -6.58 -18.64
C MET A 166 22.51 -5.06 -18.54
N ILE A 167 23.18 -4.36 -19.46
CA ILE A 167 23.15 -2.90 -19.58
C ILE A 167 22.05 -2.49 -20.57
N GLU A 168 21.15 -1.60 -20.16
CA GLU A 168 20.13 -1.06 -21.07
C GLU A 168 20.76 -0.18 -22.15
N VAL A 169 20.43 -0.44 -23.42
CA VAL A 169 20.83 0.43 -24.53
C VAL A 169 19.80 1.57 -24.65
N PRO A 170 20.20 2.84 -24.43
CA PRO A 170 19.25 3.96 -24.35
C PRO A 170 18.60 4.33 -25.69
N HIS A 171 19.22 4.02 -26.83
CA HIS A 171 18.68 4.34 -28.16
C HIS A 171 18.84 3.18 -29.15
N ARG A 172 17.73 2.47 -29.41
CA ARG A 172 17.72 1.21 -30.18
C ARG A 172 18.00 1.38 -31.68
N ASN A 173 17.83 2.59 -32.23
CA ASN A 173 17.90 2.87 -33.67
C ASN A 173 19.21 3.56 -34.12
N ARG A 174 20.23 3.70 -33.26
CA ARG A 174 21.53 4.28 -33.63
C ARG A 174 22.65 3.34 -33.21
N TYR A 175 22.82 2.27 -33.97
CA TYR A 175 24.09 1.56 -33.98
C TYR A 175 25.03 2.31 -34.93
N ARG A 176 25.96 3.11 -34.38
CA ARG A 176 27.14 3.47 -35.17
C ARG A 176 28.05 2.25 -35.15
N ALA A 177 28.28 1.64 -36.31
CA ALA A 177 29.36 0.66 -36.44
C ALA A 177 30.66 1.36 -35.99
N LYS A 178 31.47 0.69 -35.16
CA LYS A 178 32.83 1.17 -34.89
C LYS A 178 33.53 1.23 -36.25
N ALA A 179 34.05 2.39 -36.62
CA ALA A 179 35.00 2.48 -37.73
C ALA A 179 36.20 1.59 -37.37
N ALA A 180 36.56 0.71 -38.30
CA ALA A 180 37.68 -0.23 -38.16
C ALA A 180 39.02 0.51 -38.15
#